data_AF-A0A8B6FC09-F1
#
_entry.id   AF-A0A8B6FC09-F1
#
_cell.length_a   1.000
_cell.length_b   1.000
_cell.length_c   1.000
_cell.angle_alpha   90.00
_cell.angle_beta   90.00
_cell.angle_gamma   90.00
#
_symmetry.space_group_name_H-M   'P 1'
#
loop_
_entity.id
_entity.type
_entity.pdbx_description
1 polymer ?
#
loop_
_entity_poly.entity_id
_entity_poly.type
_entity_poly.pdbx_seq_one_letter_code
_entity_poly.pdbx_strand_id
1 'polypeptide(L)'
;MVNVLSYTCHIFKGYAGGGYYGEPGSAAEYVCLPPDPNYVKTSGPDGAFTYGGEFDTKCFAYDNDNEDVPCALYRAAQATSVIMIPGKNTCYSGWKEEYHGYLASGGYSEASASEFVCVNINPEHIVGGVDERYGKLFYEVLTKCGSLKCPPYKENSLLTCVVCNKNVIKKTDYFVIYVYASVWGII
;
A
#
# COMPACT_ATOMS: atom_id res chain seq x y z
N MET A 1 -8.09 0.71 14.64
CA MET A 1 -9.19 0.81 13.66
C MET A 1 -8.95 2.03 12.81
N VAL A 2 -8.42 1.84 11.60
CA VAL A 2 -8.36 2.90 10.58
C VAL A 2 -9.79 3.40 10.34
N ASN A 3 -10.03 4.70 10.57
CA ASN A 3 -11.33 5.33 10.32
C ASN A 3 -11.55 5.46 8.80
N VAL A 4 -11.94 4.37 8.14
CA VAL A 4 -12.36 4.40 6.73
C VAL A 4 -13.79 4.98 6.66
N LEU A 5 -14.08 5.79 5.64
CA LEU A 5 -15.34 6.52 5.56
C LEU A 5 -16.56 5.59 5.55
N SER A 6 -17.67 6.06 6.12
CA SER A 6 -18.96 5.35 6.34
C SER A 6 -19.62 4.69 5.11
N TYR A 7 -19.10 4.85 3.90
CA TYR A 7 -19.64 4.28 2.66
C TYR A 7 -18.64 3.33 1.95
N THR A 8 -17.58 2.94 2.65
CA THR A 8 -16.70 1.84 2.26
C THR A 8 -17.19 0.56 2.95
N CYS A 9 -17.28 -0.53 2.18
CA CYS A 9 -17.67 -1.84 2.68
C CYS A 9 -16.40 -2.67 2.82
N HIS A 10 -16.06 -3.04 4.05
CA HIS A 10 -14.96 -3.96 4.34
C HIS A 10 -15.23 -5.32 3.69
N ILE A 11 -14.26 -5.83 2.93
CA ILE A 11 -14.31 -7.17 2.34
C ILE A 11 -13.58 -8.15 3.26
N PHE A 12 -12.27 -7.98 3.46
CA PHE A 12 -11.48 -8.78 4.39
C PHE A 12 -10.27 -8.01 4.94
N LYS A 13 -9.79 -8.43 6.12
CA LYS A 13 -8.45 -8.12 6.63
C LYS A 13 -7.52 -9.26 6.28
N GLY A 14 -6.27 -8.95 5.92
CA GLY A 14 -5.30 -9.93 5.46
C GLY A 14 -3.87 -9.52 5.79
N TYR A 15 -2.94 -10.17 5.10
CA TYR A 15 -1.50 -10.01 5.27
C TYR A 15 -0.95 -9.25 4.06
N ALA A 16 -0.28 -8.12 4.29
CA ALA A 16 0.44 -7.47 3.20
C ALA A 16 1.57 -8.39 2.72
N GLY A 17 1.90 -8.33 1.44
CA GLY A 17 3.00 -9.11 0.89
C GLY A 17 3.50 -8.62 -0.46
N GLY A 18 4.49 -9.30 -1.00
CA GLY A 18 5.12 -8.98 -2.29
C GLY A 18 6.38 -9.78 -2.53
N GLY A 19 7.26 -9.30 -3.41
CA GLY A 19 8.61 -9.86 -3.61
C GLY A 19 9.55 -9.61 -2.42
N TYR A 20 10.57 -10.45 -2.27
CA TYR A 20 11.63 -10.27 -1.26
C TYR A 20 12.53 -9.08 -1.62
N TYR A 21 12.87 -8.23 -0.65
CA TYR A 21 13.66 -7.01 -0.90
C TYR A 21 14.99 -7.24 -1.66
N GLY A 22 15.64 -8.39 -1.44
CA GLY A 22 16.91 -8.76 -2.07
C GLY A 22 16.77 -9.48 -3.42
N GLU A 23 15.56 -9.83 -3.85
CA GLU A 23 15.32 -10.57 -5.09
C GLU A 23 14.88 -9.61 -6.21
N PRO A 24 15.68 -9.40 -7.27
CA PRO A 24 15.29 -8.51 -8.36
C PRO A 24 14.21 -9.09 -9.28
N GLY A 25 13.83 -10.37 -9.09
CA GLY A 25 12.70 -11.00 -9.77
C GLY A 25 11.38 -10.77 -9.02
N SER A 26 10.27 -11.32 -9.55
CA SER A 26 8.90 -11.13 -9.02
C SER A 26 8.29 -9.74 -9.31
N ALA A 27 7.08 -9.52 -8.80
CA ALA A 27 6.27 -8.33 -9.01
C ALA A 27 6.69 -7.18 -8.07
N ALA A 28 6.63 -5.94 -8.55
CA ALA A 28 6.99 -4.75 -7.76
C ALA A 28 5.86 -4.33 -6.79
N GLU A 29 4.64 -4.72 -7.12
CA GLU A 29 3.40 -4.42 -6.43
C GLU A 29 3.40 -4.96 -4.99
N TYR A 30 2.69 -4.24 -4.11
CA TYR A 30 2.27 -4.77 -2.83
C TYR A 30 0.91 -5.45 -2.99
N VAL A 31 0.74 -6.63 -2.43
CA VAL A 31 -0.51 -7.40 -2.48
C VAL A 31 -1.12 -7.54 -1.09
N CYS A 32 -2.45 -7.65 -1.04
CA CYS A 32 -3.18 -7.97 0.19
C CYS A 32 -3.66 -9.41 0.13
N LEU A 33 -2.96 -10.31 0.83
CA LEU A 33 -3.22 -11.74 0.83
C LEU A 33 -4.35 -12.07 1.83
N PRO A 34 -5.39 -12.82 1.42
CA PRO A 34 -6.46 -13.22 2.33
C PRO A 34 -5.94 -14.23 3.36
N PRO A 35 -6.56 -14.29 4.56
CA PRO A 35 -6.16 -15.22 5.60
C PRO A 35 -6.54 -16.68 5.35
N ASP A 36 -7.38 -16.93 4.35
CA ASP A 36 -7.94 -18.22 3.97
C ASP A 36 -7.63 -18.58 2.49
N PRO A 37 -6.34 -18.73 2.12
CA PRO A 37 -5.97 -19.03 0.74
C PRO A 37 -6.50 -20.38 0.26
N ASN A 38 -6.90 -20.46 -1.01
CA ASN A 38 -7.23 -21.72 -1.68
C ASN A 38 -6.11 -22.13 -2.63
N TYR A 39 -5.78 -23.42 -2.64
CA TYR A 39 -4.74 -23.98 -3.49
C TYR A 39 -5.35 -25.00 -4.46
N VAL A 40 -5.12 -24.81 -5.76
CA VAL A 40 -5.44 -25.83 -6.78
C VAL A 40 -4.33 -26.89 -6.83
N LYS A 41 -3.07 -26.45 -6.66
CA LYS A 41 -1.88 -27.30 -6.55
C LYS A 41 -0.99 -26.76 -5.44
N THR A 42 -0.40 -27.64 -4.64
CA THR A 42 0.38 -27.27 -3.45
C THR A 42 1.90 -27.31 -3.68
N SER A 43 2.36 -27.72 -4.87
CA SER A 43 3.79 -27.75 -5.21
C SER A 43 4.05 -27.61 -6.71
N GLY A 44 5.20 -27.04 -7.06
CA GLY A 44 5.70 -26.89 -8.43
C GLY A 44 7.23 -26.96 -8.43
N PRO A 45 7.85 -27.36 -9.56
CA PRO A 45 9.30 -27.45 -9.65
C PRO A 45 9.99 -26.07 -9.67
N ASP A 46 9.31 -25.06 -10.23
CA ASP A 46 9.81 -23.68 -10.39
C ASP A 46 8.68 -22.69 -10.11
N GLY A 47 9.01 -21.49 -9.62
CA GLY A 47 8.04 -20.42 -9.38
C GLY A 47 8.67 -19.11 -8.89
N ALA A 48 7.88 -18.04 -8.96
CA ALA A 48 8.17 -16.80 -8.24
C ALA A 48 7.69 -16.94 -6.78
N PHE A 49 8.37 -16.25 -5.87
CA PHE A 49 8.02 -16.25 -4.46
C PHE A 49 7.20 -15.00 -4.08
N THR A 50 6.36 -15.16 -3.06
CA THR A 50 5.69 -14.06 -2.36
C THR A 50 5.98 -14.19 -0.87
N TYR A 51 6.26 -13.07 -0.24
CA TYR A 51 6.67 -12.94 1.16
C TYR A 51 5.72 -12.00 1.89
N GLY A 52 5.67 -12.13 3.22
CA GLY A 52 4.96 -11.19 4.08
C GLY A 52 5.58 -9.79 4.01
N GLY A 53 4.76 -8.77 4.26
CA GLY A 53 5.20 -7.38 4.33
C GLY A 53 5.63 -7.00 5.73
N GLU A 54 6.69 -6.21 5.85
CA GLU A 54 7.26 -5.81 7.15
C GLU A 54 7.57 -4.31 7.18
N PHE A 55 7.29 -3.66 8.31
CA PHE A 55 7.85 -2.35 8.63
C PHE A 55 9.28 -2.56 9.14
N ASP A 56 10.26 -2.02 8.41
CA ASP A 56 11.70 -2.09 8.77
C ASP A 56 12.21 -0.67 9.07
N THR A 57 11.41 0.05 9.85
CA THR A 57 11.67 1.45 10.24
C THR A 57 10.79 1.83 11.43
N LYS A 58 11.37 2.59 12.36
CA LYS A 58 10.68 3.15 13.54
C LYS A 58 9.83 4.38 13.23
N CYS A 59 9.81 4.82 11.97
CA CYS A 59 9.30 6.14 11.62
C CYS A 59 7.80 6.16 11.28
N PHE A 60 7.16 5.01 11.02
CA PHE A 60 5.72 4.92 10.73
C PHE A 60 4.85 4.97 11.99
N ALA A 61 5.32 4.34 13.08
CA ALA A 61 4.80 4.51 14.45
C ALA A 61 5.90 4.12 15.44
N TYR A 62 5.85 4.69 16.65
CA TYR A 62 6.95 4.67 17.64
C TYR A 62 7.35 3.26 18.12
N ASP A 63 6.57 2.21 17.82
CA ASP A 63 6.78 0.82 18.25
C ASP A 63 6.78 -0.23 17.11
N ASN A 64 6.80 0.17 15.83
CA ASN A 64 6.62 -0.78 14.70
C ASN A 64 7.93 -1.34 14.10
N ASP A 65 9.01 -1.46 14.88
CA ASP A 65 10.26 -2.06 14.39
C ASP A 65 10.05 -3.57 14.20
N ASN A 66 10.22 -4.07 12.98
CA ASN A 66 10.11 -5.49 12.62
C ASN A 66 8.71 -6.08 12.82
N GLU A 67 7.68 -5.29 12.57
CA GLU A 67 6.30 -5.75 12.66
C GLU A 67 5.72 -6.11 11.28
N ASP A 68 5.07 -7.26 11.24
CA ASP A 68 4.25 -7.71 10.10
C ASP A 68 3.14 -6.70 9.78
N VAL A 69 3.02 -6.35 8.50
CA VAL A 69 2.10 -5.33 7.98
C VAL A 69 0.73 -5.95 7.66
N PRO A 70 -0.36 -5.58 8.36
CA PRO A 70 -1.70 -5.97 7.97
C PRO A 70 -2.15 -5.17 6.75
N CYS A 71 -3.06 -5.76 5.99
CA CYS A 71 -3.76 -5.06 4.94
C CYS A 71 -5.27 -5.28 5.09
N ALA A 72 -6.06 -4.46 4.41
CA ALA A 72 -7.49 -4.71 4.30
C ALA A 72 -7.98 -4.28 2.93
N LEU A 73 -8.84 -5.12 2.36
CA LEU A 73 -9.50 -4.83 1.10
C LEU A 73 -10.88 -4.23 1.39
N TYR A 74 -11.13 -3.05 0.83
CA TYR A 74 -12.40 -2.36 0.94
C TYR A 74 -13.02 -2.16 -0.45
N ARG A 75 -14.34 -2.27 -0.52
CA ARG A 75 -15.13 -1.84 -1.66
C ARG A 75 -15.71 -0.45 -1.38
N ALA A 76 -15.32 0.55 -2.16
CA ALA A 76 -15.94 1.86 -2.09
C ALA A 76 -17.30 1.83 -2.82
N ALA A 77 -18.40 1.73 -2.07
CA ALA A 77 -19.73 1.49 -2.66
C ALA A 77 -20.30 2.71 -3.42
N GLN A 78 -19.80 3.92 -3.15
CA GLN A 78 -20.31 5.19 -3.71
C GLN A 78 -19.24 6.03 -4.43
N ALA A 79 -17.99 5.56 -4.48
CA ALA A 79 -16.90 6.29 -5.13
C ALA A 79 -16.82 5.92 -6.61
N THR A 80 -16.83 6.93 -7.48
CA THR A 80 -16.59 6.76 -8.93
C THR A 80 -15.12 6.89 -9.31
N SER A 81 -14.29 7.45 -8.43
CA SER A 81 -12.82 7.36 -8.56
C SER A 81 -12.14 7.37 -7.19
N VAL A 82 -11.01 6.68 -7.09
CA VAL A 82 -10.06 6.74 -5.96
C VAL A 82 -8.69 7.14 -6.51
N ILE A 83 -8.00 8.06 -5.86
CA ILE A 83 -6.66 8.51 -6.24
C ILE A 83 -5.76 8.61 -5.01
N MET A 84 -4.48 8.33 -5.19
CA MET A 84 -3.43 8.68 -4.24
C MET A 84 -2.71 9.94 -4.74
N ILE A 85 -2.51 10.92 -3.86
CA ILE A 85 -1.74 12.13 -4.17
C ILE A 85 -0.48 12.14 -3.29
N PRO A 86 0.71 11.85 -3.85
CA PRO A 86 1.97 11.97 -3.11
C PRO A 86 2.33 13.46 -2.90
N GLY A 87 2.97 13.76 -1.77
CA GLY A 87 3.36 15.10 -1.33
C GLY A 87 2.24 15.94 -0.73
N LYS A 88 1.06 15.37 -0.49
CA LYS A 88 -0.11 16.05 0.11
C LYS A 88 -0.68 15.19 1.23
N ASN A 89 -1.13 15.84 2.30
CA ASN A 89 -1.89 15.20 3.38
C ASN A 89 -3.38 15.59 3.36
N THR A 90 -3.82 16.25 2.30
CA THR A 90 -5.18 16.80 2.14
C THR A 90 -5.58 16.74 0.67
N CYS A 91 -6.81 16.32 0.41
CA CYS A 91 -7.35 16.26 -0.94
C CYS A 91 -7.55 17.64 -1.58
N TYR A 92 -7.51 17.70 -2.91
CA TYR A 92 -7.94 18.90 -3.64
C TYR A 92 -9.45 19.11 -3.52
N SER A 93 -9.90 20.35 -3.78
CA SER A 93 -11.33 20.69 -3.77
C SER A 93 -12.15 19.74 -4.66
N GLY A 94 -13.31 19.30 -4.15
CA GLY A 94 -14.21 18.36 -4.83
C GLY A 94 -13.87 16.87 -4.65
N TRP A 95 -12.81 16.55 -3.90
CA TRP A 95 -12.48 15.20 -3.45
C TRP A 95 -12.68 15.09 -1.95
N LYS A 96 -13.05 13.89 -1.49
CA LYS A 96 -13.16 13.58 -0.09
C LYS A 96 -12.00 12.69 0.35
N GLU A 97 -11.43 13.01 1.50
CA GLU A 97 -10.31 12.28 2.08
C GLU A 97 -10.79 10.97 2.70
N GLU A 98 -10.17 9.86 2.30
CA GLU A 98 -10.30 8.55 2.94
C GLU A 98 -9.32 8.43 4.10
N TYR A 99 -8.04 8.67 3.82
CA TYR A 99 -7.00 8.77 4.84
C TYR A 99 -5.76 9.47 4.28
N HIS A 100 -4.85 9.88 5.17
CA HIS A 100 -3.54 10.39 4.82
C HIS A 100 -2.46 9.76 5.69
N GLY A 101 -1.20 9.97 5.30
CA GLY A 101 -0.03 9.56 6.06
C GLY A 101 1.25 9.80 5.28
N TYR A 102 2.13 8.80 5.25
CA TYR A 102 3.44 8.88 4.60
C TYR A 102 3.51 7.98 3.37
N LEU A 103 4.16 8.49 2.34
CA LEU A 103 4.46 7.70 1.16
C LEU A 103 5.54 6.67 1.52
N ALA A 104 5.34 5.44 1.09
CA ALA A 104 6.23 4.32 1.35
C ALA A 104 6.61 3.56 0.08
N SER A 105 7.76 2.90 0.10
CA SER A 105 8.25 1.97 -0.91
C SER A 105 9.28 1.01 -0.29
N GLY A 106 9.96 0.18 -1.09
CA GLY A 106 11.20 -0.47 -0.67
C GLY A 106 12.34 0.54 -0.50
N GLY A 107 13.41 0.12 0.17
CA GLY A 107 14.61 0.90 0.41
C GLY A 107 15.38 1.21 -0.87
N TYR A 108 16.00 2.39 -0.95
CA TYR A 108 16.69 2.85 -2.16
C TYR A 108 17.93 2.02 -2.54
N SER A 109 18.45 1.21 -1.61
CA SER A 109 19.61 0.31 -1.81
C SER A 109 19.21 -1.15 -2.04
N GLU A 110 17.92 -1.45 -2.12
CA GLU A 110 17.40 -2.81 -2.31
C GLU A 110 17.41 -3.21 -3.78
N ALA A 111 17.50 -4.53 -4.03
CA ALA A 111 17.53 -5.07 -5.38
C ALA A 111 16.11 -5.20 -5.98
N SER A 112 15.10 -5.48 -5.14
CA SER A 112 13.71 -5.59 -5.57
C SER A 112 13.13 -4.23 -5.89
N ALA A 113 12.40 -4.15 -7.01
CA ALA A 113 11.54 -3.01 -7.29
C ALA A 113 10.35 -2.97 -6.31
N SER A 114 9.86 -1.77 -6.03
CA SER A 114 8.65 -1.54 -5.25
C SER A 114 7.85 -0.37 -5.81
N GLU A 115 6.54 -0.49 -5.78
CA GLU A 115 5.65 0.65 -6.07
C GLU A 115 5.67 1.68 -4.93
N PHE A 116 5.11 2.86 -5.19
CA PHE A 116 4.81 3.82 -4.13
C PHE A 116 3.40 3.59 -3.59
N VAL A 117 3.29 3.41 -2.28
CA VAL A 117 2.02 3.22 -1.58
C VAL A 117 1.84 4.26 -0.47
N CYS A 118 0.58 4.55 -0.12
CA CYS A 118 0.29 5.47 0.97
C CYS A 118 -0.03 4.70 2.25
N VAL A 119 0.87 4.79 3.24
CA VAL A 119 0.67 4.19 4.56
C VAL A 119 -0.04 5.21 5.45
N ASN A 120 -1.04 4.75 6.20
CA ASN A 120 -1.80 5.62 7.10
C ASN A 120 -0.89 6.26 8.15
N ILE A 121 -1.21 7.48 8.59
CA ILE A 121 -0.47 8.18 9.65
C ILE A 121 -0.44 7.41 10.98
N ASN A 122 -1.43 6.55 11.23
CA ASN A 122 -1.46 5.61 12.35
C ASN A 122 -1.65 4.18 11.81
N PRO A 123 -0.58 3.51 11.33
CA PRO A 123 -0.69 2.16 10.80
C PRO A 123 -1.03 1.15 11.90
N GLU A 124 -1.84 0.15 11.55
CA GLU A 124 -2.02 -1.05 12.38
C GLU A 124 -0.86 -2.03 12.12
N HIS A 125 -0.60 -2.93 13.07
CA HIS A 125 0.36 -4.04 12.94
C HIS A 125 -0.28 -5.37 13.31
N ILE A 126 0.37 -6.49 12.96
CA ILE A 126 -0.06 -7.83 13.38
C ILE A 126 0.63 -8.22 14.70
N VAL A 127 -0.17 -8.45 15.73
CA VAL A 127 0.32 -8.85 17.06
C VAL A 127 0.99 -10.23 16.99
N GLY A 128 2.26 -10.31 17.40
CA GLY A 128 3.05 -11.54 17.41
C GLY A 128 3.82 -11.83 16.11
N GLY A 129 3.72 -10.96 15.11
CA GLY A 129 4.57 -10.95 13.90
C GLY A 129 5.84 -10.14 14.11
N VAL A 130 6.57 -10.42 15.18
CA VAL A 130 7.78 -9.68 15.58
C VAL A 130 8.98 -10.58 15.34
N ASP A 131 9.56 -10.51 14.14
CA ASP A 131 10.81 -11.16 13.76
C ASP A 131 11.34 -10.47 12.49
N GLU A 132 12.63 -10.14 12.42
CA GLU A 132 13.28 -9.67 11.18
C GLU A 132 13.36 -10.80 10.15
N ARG A 133 12.34 -10.95 9.30
CA ARG A 133 12.37 -11.96 8.21
C ARG A 133 12.64 -11.36 6.85
N TYR A 134 12.76 -10.04 6.79
CA TYR A 134 13.12 -9.22 5.66
C TYR A 134 12.30 -9.58 4.41
N GLY A 135 10.99 -9.57 4.52
CA GLY A 135 10.09 -9.91 3.42
C GLY A 135 9.96 -8.81 2.36
N LYS A 136 8.73 -8.35 2.11
CA LYS A 136 8.44 -7.16 1.30
C LYS A 136 8.46 -5.92 2.20
N LEU A 137 9.51 -5.11 2.06
CA LEU A 137 9.76 -4.03 3.01
C LEU A 137 8.96 -2.76 2.71
N PHE A 138 8.61 -2.05 3.79
CA PHE A 138 8.00 -0.73 3.78
C PHE A 138 8.94 0.27 4.45
N TYR A 139 9.47 1.19 3.66
CA TYR A 139 10.30 2.32 4.06
C TYR A 139 9.63 3.63 3.69
N GLU A 140 9.74 4.66 4.54
CA GLU A 140 9.27 5.98 4.18
C GLU A 140 10.09 6.58 3.03
N VAL A 141 9.40 7.31 2.16
CA VAL A 141 10.04 8.00 1.04
C VAL A 141 10.58 9.35 1.49
N LEU A 142 11.89 9.52 1.37
CA LEU A 142 12.58 10.79 1.53
C LEU A 142 12.72 11.51 0.19
N THR A 143 12.48 12.81 0.19
CA THR A 143 12.78 13.68 -0.94
C THR A 143 14.28 13.86 -1.16
N LYS A 144 14.71 13.87 -2.42
CA LYS A 144 16.08 14.23 -2.84
C LYS A 144 16.03 15.38 -3.83
N CYS A 145 16.74 16.47 -3.54
CA CYS A 145 16.74 17.64 -4.41
C CYS A 145 17.65 17.44 -5.62
N GLY A 146 17.41 18.24 -6.67
CA GLY A 146 18.12 18.14 -7.95
C GLY A 146 17.11 18.32 -9.07
N SER A 147 16.75 17.23 -9.75
CA SER A 147 15.61 17.23 -10.69
C SER A 147 14.28 17.47 -9.96
N LEU A 148 14.17 17.08 -8.68
CA LEU A 148 13.08 17.52 -7.82
C LEU A 148 13.31 18.96 -7.40
N LYS A 149 12.31 19.81 -7.66
CA LYS A 149 12.38 21.24 -7.38
C LYS A 149 12.38 21.52 -5.87
N CYS A 150 13.46 22.10 -5.36
CA CYS A 150 13.57 22.55 -3.98
C CYS A 150 13.91 24.05 -3.95
N PRO A 151 13.00 24.95 -3.55
CA PRO A 151 11.62 24.77 -3.06
C PRO A 151 10.57 24.49 -4.18
N PRO A 152 9.38 23.91 -3.87
CA PRO A 152 8.74 23.84 -2.55
C PRO A 152 9.07 22.60 -1.73
N TYR A 153 9.69 21.58 -2.31
CA TYR A 153 10.17 20.43 -1.55
C TYR A 153 11.42 20.81 -0.75
N LYS A 154 11.67 20.08 0.33
CA LYS A 154 12.85 20.21 1.17
C LYS A 154 13.66 18.93 1.06
N GLU A 155 14.97 19.02 0.95
CA GLU A 155 15.88 17.86 0.94
C GLU A 155 15.67 16.97 2.18
N ASN A 156 15.81 15.65 2.03
CA ASN A 156 15.78 14.66 3.11
C ASN A 156 14.56 14.80 4.03
N SER A 157 13.40 15.11 3.45
CA SER A 157 12.16 15.27 4.19
C SER A 157 11.19 14.16 3.81
N LEU A 158 10.48 13.63 4.81
CA LEU A 158 9.48 12.58 4.59
C LEU A 158 8.35 13.12 3.72
N LEU A 159 8.04 12.39 2.65
CA LEU A 159 6.98 12.78 1.73
C LEU A 159 5.64 12.24 2.23
N THR A 160 4.67 13.12 2.41
CA THR A 160 3.31 12.73 2.82
C THR A 160 2.52 12.16 1.65
N CYS A 161 1.37 11.56 1.92
CA CYS A 161 0.42 11.13 0.92
C CYS A 161 -1.01 11.21 1.45
N VAL A 162 -1.97 11.30 0.54
CA VAL A 162 -3.40 11.27 0.85
C VAL A 162 -4.12 10.40 -0.18
N VAL A 163 -5.00 9.54 0.30
CA VAL A 163 -5.93 8.79 -0.53
C VAL A 163 -7.27 9.51 -0.51
N CYS A 164 -7.74 9.84 -1.70
CA CYS A 164 -8.92 10.64 -1.94
C CYS A 164 -9.91 9.85 -2.79
N ASN A 165 -11.19 10.07 -2.57
CA ASN A 165 -12.21 9.59 -3.47
C ASN A 165 -13.15 10.69 -3.94
N LYS A 166 -13.81 10.40 -5.07
CA LYS A 166 -14.84 11.25 -5.63
C LYS A 166 -16.14 10.49 -5.64
N ASN A 167 -17.10 10.98 -4.86
CA ASN A 167 -18.48 10.52 -4.94
C ASN A 167 -19.16 11.31 -6.06
N VAL A 168 -19.58 10.64 -7.13
CA VAL A 168 -20.60 11.20 -8.01
C VAL A 168 -21.88 10.46 -7.64
N ILE A 169 -22.89 11.19 -7.18
CA ILE A 169 -24.25 10.65 -7.05
C ILE A 169 -24.69 10.27 -8.46
N LYS A 170 -24.53 9.01 -8.85
CA LYS A 170 -25.26 8.41 -9.95
C LYS A 170 -26.22 7.39 -9.37
N LYS A 171 -27.49 7.79 -9.32
CA LYS A 171 -28.60 6.84 -9.31
C LYS A 171 -28.43 5.94 -10.54
N THR A 172 -28.67 4.65 -10.31
CA THR A 172 -28.87 3.58 -11.31
C THR A 172 -27.61 2.83 -11.78
N ASP A 173 -27.44 1.66 -11.17
CA ASP A 173 -27.08 0.34 -11.72
C ASP A 173 -25.80 0.13 -12.57
N TYR A 174 -24.85 -0.57 -11.91
CA TYR A 174 -23.75 -1.43 -12.37
C TYR A 174 -22.40 -0.86 -12.88
N PHE A 175 -21.34 -1.53 -12.37
CA PHE A 175 -19.89 -1.56 -12.65
C PHE A 175 -19.01 -0.34 -12.39
N VAL A 176 -18.14 -0.45 -11.36
CA VAL A 176 -16.76 0.07 -11.38
C VAL A 176 -15.85 -0.91 -10.61
N ILE A 177 -14.83 -1.40 -11.31
CA ILE A 177 -13.72 -2.20 -10.78
C ILE A 177 -12.66 -1.21 -10.25
N TYR A 178 -12.23 -1.37 -8.99
CA TYR A 178 -10.93 -0.84 -8.57
C TYR A 178 -10.00 -2.01 -8.31
N VAL A 179 -9.31 -2.41 -9.36
CA VAL A 179 -8.03 -3.06 -9.20
C VAL A 179 -7.03 -2.00 -9.65
N TYR A 180 -5.99 -1.73 -8.86
CA TYR A 180 -4.69 -1.58 -9.49
C TYR A 180 -4.27 -3.00 -9.88
N ALA A 181 -4.94 -3.56 -10.88
CA ALA A 181 -4.42 -4.67 -11.63
C ALA A 181 -3.75 -3.98 -12.79
N SER A 182 -2.47 -4.21 -12.94
CA SER A 182 -1.93 -4.62 -14.23
C SER A 182 -2.94 -5.56 -14.90
N VAL A 183 -3.86 -4.99 -15.68
CA VAL A 183 -4.89 -5.71 -16.44
C VAL A 183 -4.21 -6.39 -17.61
N TRP A 184 -3.77 -7.64 -17.45
CA TRP A 184 -3.57 -8.55 -18.59
C TRP A 184 -3.90 -9.99 -18.16
N GLY A 185 -5.11 -10.43 -18.48
CA GLY A 185 -5.41 -11.86 -18.60
C GLY A 185 -5.01 -12.33 -19.99
N ILE A 186 -4.18 -13.36 -20.07
CA ILE A 186 -4.00 -14.18 -21.28
C ILE A 186 -4.69 -15.52 -20.98
N ILE A 187 -5.56 -15.94 -21.90
CA ILE A 187 -6.32 -17.21 -21.88
C ILE A 187 -5.34 -18.39 -21.96
#